data_AF-A0A536J6J2-F1
#
_entry.id   AF-A0A536J6J2-F1
#
_cell.length_a   1.000
_cell.length_b   1.000
_cell.length_c   1.000
_cell.angle_alpha   90.00
_cell.angle_beta   90.00
_cell.angle_gamma   90.00
#
_symmetry.space_group_name_H-M   'P 1'
#
loop_
_entity.id
_entity.type
_entity.pdbx_description
1 polymer ?
#
loop_
_entity_poly.entity_id
_entity_poly.type
_entity_poly.pdbx_seq_one_letter_code
_entity_poly.pdbx_strand_id
1 'polypeptide(L)'
;MSNEPVPVTGVCEIALEMADLEAGERFYAGLLGLPVVETWSDRGGAIWLMAGDQTRIGLWRPQLGLGGGRGGVHVHYAMHLPAAAYQAAVDRLRAESRQQLRGIYRCDS
;
A
#
# COMPACT_ATOMS: atom_id res chain seq x y z
N MET A 1 -32.89 -1.16 -20.01
CA MET A 1 -31.74 -0.99 -19.10
C MET A 1 -31.63 0.49 -18.83
N SER A 2 -31.75 0.91 -17.57
CA SER A 2 -31.59 2.31 -17.18
C SER A 2 -30.19 2.77 -17.58
N ASN A 3 -30.11 3.87 -18.33
CA ASN A 3 -28.85 4.44 -18.83
C ASN A 3 -28.22 5.42 -17.82
N GLU A 4 -28.64 5.33 -16.56
CA GLU A 4 -28.16 6.20 -15.49
C GLU A 4 -26.87 5.59 -14.93
N PRO A 5 -25.80 6.38 -14.77
CA PRO A 5 -24.54 5.88 -14.23
C PRO A 5 -24.75 5.37 -12.79
N VAL A 6 -24.03 4.31 -12.44
CA VAL A 6 -23.98 3.83 -11.05
C VAL A 6 -23.30 4.92 -10.21
N PRO A 7 -23.92 5.41 -9.11
CA PRO A 7 -23.39 6.51 -8.31
C PRO A 7 -22.26 6.04 -7.38
N VAL A 8 -21.12 5.64 -7.96
CA VAL A 8 -19.93 5.26 -7.20
C VAL A 8 -19.27 6.49 -6.57
N THR A 9 -18.94 6.41 -5.29
CA THR A 9 -18.40 7.55 -4.51
C THR A 9 -16.90 7.46 -4.26
N GLY A 10 -16.28 6.32 -4.53
CA GLY A 10 -14.85 6.10 -4.31
C GLY A 10 -14.48 4.62 -4.30
N VAL A 11 -13.27 4.34 -3.83
CA VAL A 11 -12.74 2.98 -3.67
C VAL A 11 -12.85 2.60 -2.19
N CYS A 12 -13.62 1.54 -1.90
CA CYS A 12 -13.71 0.99 -0.55
C CYS A 12 -12.39 0.33 -0.14
N GLU A 13 -11.83 -0.49 -1.03
CA GLU A 13 -10.69 -1.33 -0.70
C GLU A 13 -9.81 -1.61 -1.93
N ILE A 14 -8.49 -1.70 -1.69
CA ILE A 14 -7.52 -2.31 -2.59
C ILE A 14 -6.66 -3.32 -1.83
N ALA A 15 -6.43 -4.48 -2.43
CA ALA A 15 -5.56 -5.54 -1.89
C ALA A 15 -4.29 -5.67 -2.74
N LEU A 16 -3.14 -5.51 -2.10
CA LEU A 16 -1.81 -5.57 -2.71
C LEU A 16 -1.08 -6.82 -2.23
N GLU A 17 -0.61 -7.60 -3.20
CA GLU A 17 0.21 -8.76 -2.91
C GLU A 17 1.67 -8.33 -2.68
N MET A 18 2.27 -8.80 -1.59
CA MET A 18 3.60 -8.41 -1.12
C MET A 18 4.38 -9.64 -0.66
N ALA A 19 5.58 -9.84 -1.22
CA ALA A 19 6.47 -10.91 -0.76
C ALA A 19 7.03 -10.64 0.65
N ASP A 20 7.23 -9.36 1.00
CA ASP A 20 7.73 -8.91 2.30
C ASP A 20 6.75 -7.91 2.92
N LEU A 21 5.93 -8.41 3.86
CA LEU A 21 4.96 -7.58 4.59
C LEU A 21 5.63 -6.54 5.48
N GLU A 22 6.80 -6.84 6.02
CA GLU A 22 7.52 -5.92 6.90
C GLU A 22 8.05 -4.72 6.10
N ALA A 23 8.57 -4.98 4.89
CA ALA A 23 8.92 -3.91 3.95
C ALA A 23 7.70 -3.08 3.54
N GLY A 24 6.56 -3.73 3.29
CA GLY A 24 5.29 -3.06 3.01
C GLY A 24 4.87 -2.15 4.17
N GLU A 25 4.87 -2.66 5.40
CA GLU A 25 4.50 -1.89 6.59
C GLU A 25 5.42 -0.69 6.81
N ARG A 26 6.74 -0.88 6.75
CA ARG A 26 7.71 0.21 6.87
C ARG A 26 7.49 1.31 5.83
N PHE A 27 7.08 0.94 4.61
CA PHE A 27 6.77 1.91 3.57
C PHE A 27 5.42 2.62 3.81
N TYR A 28 4.31 1.87 3.89
CA TYR A 28 2.98 2.47 3.97
C TYR A 28 2.68 3.09 5.33
N ALA A 29 2.99 2.41 6.42
CA ALA A 29 2.78 2.95 7.76
C ALA A 29 3.93 3.87 8.18
N GLY A 30 5.17 3.45 7.97
CA GLY A 30 6.34 4.20 8.44
C GLY A 30 6.65 5.46 7.61
N LEU A 31 6.81 5.30 6.29
CA LEU A 31 7.22 6.40 5.42
C LEU A 31 6.04 7.29 5.00
N LEU A 32 4.93 6.69 4.57
CA LEU A 32 3.74 7.45 4.18
C LEU A 32 2.85 7.86 5.36
N GLY A 33 3.05 7.27 6.54
CA GLY A 33 2.30 7.63 7.74
C GLY A 33 0.86 7.13 7.75
N LEU A 34 0.51 6.13 6.94
CA LEU A 34 -0.84 5.58 6.93
C LEU A 34 -1.10 4.79 8.22
N PRO A 35 -2.21 5.04 8.94
CA PRO A 35 -2.51 4.30 10.16
C PRO A 35 -2.82 2.84 9.83
N VAL A 36 -2.19 1.93 10.57
CA VAL A 36 -2.58 0.51 10.60
C VAL A 36 -3.87 0.40 11.41
N VAL A 37 -4.92 -0.12 10.79
CA VAL A 37 -6.24 -0.26 11.41
C VAL A 37 -6.54 -1.70 11.81
N GLU A 38 -5.86 -2.68 11.21
CA GLU A 38 -6.07 -4.09 11.51
C GLU A 38 -4.87 -4.93 11.05
N THR A 39 -4.56 -6.00 11.79
CA THR A 39 -3.53 -6.98 11.43
C THR A 39 -4.08 -8.39 11.61
N TRP A 40 -3.81 -9.26 10.64
CA TRP A 40 -4.21 -10.66 10.66
C TRP A 40 -2.96 -11.53 10.67
N SER A 41 -2.96 -12.57 11.49
CA SER A 41 -1.87 -13.54 11.59
C SER A 41 -2.16 -14.86 10.86
N ASP A 42 -3.40 -15.08 10.43
CA ASP A 42 -3.81 -16.29 9.71
C ASP A 42 -3.50 -16.20 8.21
N ARG A 43 -3.52 -17.36 7.54
CA ARG A 43 -3.35 -17.51 6.08
C ARG A 43 -2.09 -16.91 5.45
N GLY A 44 -1.05 -16.61 6.22
CA GLY A 44 0.18 -15.96 5.73
C GLY A 44 0.32 -14.50 6.17
N GLY A 45 -0.71 -13.97 6.83
CA GLY A 45 -0.72 -12.65 7.43
C GLY A 45 -1.22 -11.55 6.50
N ALA A 46 -1.82 -10.52 7.10
CA ALA A 46 -2.24 -9.32 6.40
C ALA A 46 -2.11 -8.08 7.29
N ILE A 47 -1.83 -6.94 6.67
CA ILE A 47 -1.80 -5.63 7.32
C ILE A 47 -2.76 -4.71 6.58
N TRP A 48 -3.70 -4.12 7.31
CA TRP A 48 -4.67 -3.20 6.76
C TRP A 48 -4.36 -1.78 7.20
N LEU A 49 -4.27 -0.89 6.23
CA LEU A 49 -4.03 0.53 6.44
C LEU A 49 -5.22 1.35 5.95
N MET A 50 -5.40 2.54 6.52
CA MET A 50 -6.38 3.51 6.02
C MET A 50 -5.71 4.62 5.21
N ALA A 51 -6.19 4.85 3.99
CA ALA A 51 -5.82 5.99 3.16
C ALA A 51 -6.99 6.99 3.11
N GLY A 52 -6.74 8.19 3.66
CA GLY A 52 -7.81 9.16 3.92
C GLY A 52 -8.85 8.60 4.89
N ASP A 53 -10.13 8.91 4.66
CA ASP A 53 -11.21 8.52 5.57
C ASP A 53 -12.05 7.32 5.06
N GLN A 54 -11.74 6.80 3.86
CA GLN A 54 -12.61 5.85 3.17
C GLN A 54 -11.92 4.60 2.62
N THR A 55 -10.66 4.68 2.18
CA THR A 55 -10.06 3.60 1.41
C THR A 55 -9.15 2.74 2.28
N ARG A 56 -9.50 1.46 2.42
CA ARG A 56 -8.62 0.45 3.03
C ARG A 56 -7.60 -0.05 2.01
N ILE A 57 -6.33 -0.08 2.42
CA ILE A 57 -5.26 -0.73 1.67
C ILE A 57 -4.83 -1.96 2.45
N GLY A 58 -5.09 -3.14 1.91
CA GLY A 58 -4.62 -4.40 2.47
C GLY A 58 -3.29 -4.80 1.85
N LEU A 59 -2.31 -5.16 2.68
CA LEU A 59 -1.06 -5.80 2.29
C LEU A 59 -1.13 -7.28 2.68
N TRP A 60 -0.92 -8.17 1.71
CA TRP A 60 -1.16 -9.61 1.86
C TRP A 60 0.04 -10.35 1.30
N ARG A 61 0.43 -11.48 1.91
CA ARG A 61 1.35 -12.39 1.21
C ARG A 61 0.68 -13.01 -0.02
N PRO A 62 1.45 -13.55 -0.97
CA PRO A 62 0.89 -14.32 -2.09
C PRO A 62 -0.07 -15.40 -1.63
N GLN A 63 -1.38 -15.15 -1.78
CA GLN A 63 -2.44 -16.04 -1.34
C GLN A 63 -3.77 -15.75 -2.07
N LEU A 64 -4.68 -16.72 -2.03
CA LEU A 64 -6.09 -16.48 -2.37
C LEU A 64 -6.74 -15.71 -1.21
N GLY A 65 -7.17 -14.49 -1.49
CA GLY A 65 -7.90 -13.62 -0.59
C GLY A 65 -9.37 -14.03 -0.41
N LEU A 66 -10.11 -13.23 0.36
CA LEU A 66 -11.54 -13.43 0.58
C LEU A 66 -12.30 -13.34 -0.75
N GLY A 67 -13.23 -14.26 -0.99
CA GLY A 67 -13.97 -14.36 -2.26
C GLY A 67 -13.18 -14.99 -3.42
N GLY A 68 -12.00 -15.57 -3.17
CA GLY A 68 -11.22 -16.26 -4.20
C GLY A 68 -10.42 -15.35 -5.14
N GLY A 69 -10.32 -14.05 -4.81
CA GLY A 69 -9.44 -13.11 -5.50
C GLY A 69 -7.97 -13.32 -5.13
N ARG A 70 -7.04 -12.79 -5.93
CA ARG A 70 -5.64 -12.60 -5.53
C ARG A 70 -5.36 -11.11 -5.40
N GLY A 71 -4.42 -10.75 -4.53
CA GLY A 71 -3.91 -9.38 -4.48
C GLY A 71 -3.36 -8.99 -5.86
N GLY A 72 -3.51 -7.71 -6.20
CA GLY A 72 -3.00 -7.21 -7.47
C GLY A 72 -1.47 -7.20 -7.47
N VAL A 73 -0.84 -8.10 -8.24
CA VAL A 73 0.63 -8.17 -8.38
C VAL A 73 1.18 -6.97 -9.16
N HIS A 74 0.38 -6.40 -10.07
CA HIS A 74 0.72 -5.23 -10.89
C HIS A 74 -0.47 -4.27 -10.98
N VAL A 75 -0.83 -3.67 -9.85
CA VAL A 75 -1.83 -2.58 -9.83
C VAL A 75 -1.12 -1.25 -9.72
N HIS A 76 -1.30 -0.37 -10.70
CA HIS A 76 -0.92 1.02 -10.57
C HIS A 76 -2.07 1.78 -9.92
N TYR A 77 -1.79 2.44 -8.82
CA TYR A 77 -2.72 3.35 -8.15
C TYR A 77 -1.96 4.58 -7.68
N ALA A 78 -2.68 5.67 -7.45
CA ALA A 78 -2.11 6.95 -7.07
C ALA A 78 -2.79 7.48 -5.81
N MET A 79 -2.02 8.20 -5.00
CA MET A 79 -2.51 8.92 -3.82
C MET A 79 -2.42 10.41 -4.08
N HIS A 80 -3.47 11.13 -3.69
CA HIS A 80 -3.50 12.57 -3.78
C HIS A 80 -2.77 13.20 -2.59
N LEU A 81 -2.07 14.30 -2.84
CA LEU A 81 -1.41 15.10 -1.80
C LEU A 81 -1.61 16.60 -2.09
N PRO A 82 -1.58 17.46 -1.06
CA PRO A 82 -1.61 18.90 -1.28
C PRO A 82 -0.43 19.36 -2.13
N ALA A 83 -0.65 20.23 -3.11
CA ALA A 83 0.38 20.70 -4.03
C ALA A 83 1.62 21.27 -3.31
N ALA A 84 1.41 21.99 -2.20
CA ALA A 84 2.49 22.55 -1.39
C ALA A 84 3.41 21.50 -0.75
N ALA A 85 2.94 20.26 -0.57
CA ALA A 85 3.71 19.16 0.01
C ALA A 85 4.47 18.33 -1.04
N TYR A 86 4.21 18.54 -2.34
CA TYR A 86 4.69 17.67 -3.41
C TYR A 86 6.20 17.52 -3.47
N GLN A 87 6.91 18.64 -3.52
CA GLN A 87 8.35 18.59 -3.68
C GLN A 87 9.03 17.91 -2.48
N ALA A 88 8.63 18.28 -1.26
CA ALA A 88 9.14 17.68 -0.04
C ALA A 88 8.85 16.17 0.06
N ALA A 89 7.64 15.75 -0.34
CA ALA A 89 7.28 14.33 -0.39
C ALA A 89 8.16 13.56 -1.38
N VAL A 90 8.35 14.10 -2.60
CA VAL A 90 9.21 13.48 -3.62
C VAL A 90 10.66 13.36 -3.15
N ASP A 91 11.20 14.40 -2.51
CA ASP A 91 12.58 14.39 -2.03
C ASP A 91 12.80 13.39 -0.89
N ARG A 92 11.83 13.29 0.03
CA ARG A 92 11.83 12.27 1.10
C ARG A 92 11.77 10.85 0.53
N LEU A 93 10.84 10.58 -0.40
CA LEU A 93 10.72 9.27 -1.05
C LEU A 93 12.03 8.87 -1.75
N ARG A 94 12.66 9.80 -2.49
CA ARG A 94 13.93 9.55 -3.17
C ARG A 94 15.09 9.27 -2.20
N ALA A 95 15.12 9.94 -1.04
CA ALA A 95 16.13 9.70 -0.03
C ALA A 95 16.03 8.27 0.55
N GLU A 96 14.81 7.85 0.89
CA GLU A 96 14.54 6.50 1.41
C GLU A 96 14.84 5.40 0.39
N SER A 97 14.41 5.56 -0.87
CA SER A 97 14.72 4.60 -1.93
C SER A 97 16.23 4.42 -2.13
N ARG A 98 17.02 5.50 -2.06
CA ARG A 98 18.48 5.40 -2.13
C ARG A 98 19.08 4.69 -0.91
N GLN A 99 18.51 4.90 0.28
CA GLN A 99 18.97 4.22 1.50
C GLN A 99 18.67 2.72 1.46
N GLN A 100 17.48 2.33 0.99
CA GLN A 100 17.14 0.91 0.78
C GLN A 100 18.07 0.24 -0.23
N LEU A 101 18.36 0.88 -1.37
CA LEU A 101 19.33 0.33 -2.32
C LEU A 101 20.72 0.16 -1.68
N ARG A 102 21.20 1.15 -0.92
CA ARG A 102 22.49 1.04 -0.21
C ARG A 102 22.51 -0.05 0.87
N GLY A 103 21.36 -0.33 1.50
CA GLY A 103 21.21 -1.43 2.45
C GLY A 103 21.24 -2.80 1.77
N ILE A 104 20.67 -2.92 0.57
CA ILE A 104 20.66 -4.16 -0.24
C ILE A 104 22.06 -4.46 -0.81
N TYR A 105 22.86 -3.44 -1.13
CA TYR A 105 24.23 -3.60 -1.66
C TYR A 105 25.33 -3.58 -0.59
N ARG A 106 25.00 -3.73 0.70
CA ARG A 106 26.01 -3.93 1.73
C ARG A 106 26.45 -5.40 1.69
N CYS A 107 27.38 -5.72 0.78
CA CYS A 107 28.19 -6.93 0.90
C CYS A 107 29.01 -6.79 2.17
N ASP A 108 28.75 -7.66 3.15
CA ASP A 108 29.64 -7.88 4.27
C ASP A 108 31.05 -8.19 3.71
N SER A 109 32.02 -7.38 4.13
CA SER A 109 33.45 -7.61 3.87
C SER A 109 34.05 -8.40 5.01
#